data_AF-A0A9D1G9A9-F1
#
_entry.id   AF-A0A9D1G9A9-F1
#
_cell.length_a   1.000
_cell.length_b   1.000
_cell.length_c   1.000
_cell.angle_alpha   90.00
_cell.angle_beta   90.00
_cell.angle_gamma   90.00
#
_symmetry.space_group_name_H-M   'P 1'
#
loop_
_entity.id
_entity.type
_entity.pdbx_description
1 polymer ?
#
loop_
_entity_poly.entity_id
_entity_poly.type
_entity_poly.pdbx_seq_one_letter_code
_entity_poly.pdbx_strand_id
1 'polypeptide(L)' 'MKEHPISEILKASIIQLGDLIDVGKVVGSPILLPDQSIAIPLTKVSCGFGV' A
#
# COMPACT_ATOMS: atom_id res chain seq x y z
N MET A 1 -33.21 3.92 -4.39
CA MET A 1 -31.88 3.26 -4.38
C MET A 1 -31.46 3.17 -2.92
N LYS A 2 -31.50 1.98 -2.32
CA LYS A 2 -30.98 1.79 -0.95
C LYS A 2 -29.47 1.76 -1.08
N GLU A 3 -28.82 2.89 -0.78
CA GLU A 3 -27.37 2.92 -0.57
C GLU A 3 -27.05 1.91 0.52
N HIS A 4 -26.52 0.76 0.10
CA HIS A 4 -26.18 -0.30 1.03
C HIS A 4 -24.95 0.17 1.83
N PRO A 5 -24.94 0.12 3.16
CA PRO A 5 -23.83 0.59 4.00
C PRO A 5 -22.48 -0.08 3.67
N ILE A 6 -22.51 -1.21 2.95
CA ILE A 6 -21.34 -1.89 2.39
C ILE A 6 -20.62 -1.02 1.33
N SER A 7 -21.35 -0.22 0.55
CA SER A 7 -20.78 0.68 -0.45
C SER A 7 -19.89 1.73 0.21
N GLU A 8 -20.36 2.30 1.32
CA GLU A 8 -19.60 3.29 2.09
C GLU A 8 -18.36 2.68 2.73
N ILE A 9 -18.48 1.46 3.26
CA ILE A 9 -17.35 0.72 3.85
C ILE A 9 -16.30 0.36 2.78
N LEU A 10 -16.73 -0.12 1.61
CA LEU A 10 -15.84 -0.43 0.48
C LEU A 10 -15.11 0.82 -0.02
N LYS A 11 -15.83 1.94 -0.15
CA LYS A 11 -15.27 3.21 -0.60
C LYS A 11 -14.25 3.77 0.40
N ALA A 12 -14.57 3.76 1.69
CA ALA A 12 -13.65 4.18 2.76
C ALA A 12 -12.39 3.31 2.82
N SER A 13 -12.54 1.99 2.65
CA SER A 13 -11.41 1.05 2.65
C SER A 13 -10.47 1.30 1.46
N ILE A 14 -11.02 1.54 0.26
CA ILE A 14 -10.22 1.85 -0.95
C ILE A 14 -9.46 3.17 -0.79
N ILE A 15 -10.08 4.19 -0.19
CA ILE A 15 -9.44 5.48 0.08
C ILE A 15 -8.29 5.32 1.09
N GLN A 16 -8.49 4.58 2.19
CA GLN A 16 -7.43 4.29 3.17
C GLN A 16 -6.27 3.48 2.60
N LEU A 17 -6.50 2.60 1.61
CA LEU A 17 -5.43 1.93 0.88
C LEU A 17 -4.61 2.91 0.04
N GLY A 18 -5.26 3.93 -0.55
CA GLY A 18 -4.59 5.03 -1.26
C GLY A 18 -3.73 5.88 -0.33
N ASP A 19 -4.25 6.23 0.85
CA ASP A 19 -3.50 7.02 1.85
C ASP A 19 -2.34 6.21 2.47
N LEU A 20 -2.43 4.88 2.51
CA LEU A 20 -1.31 4.00 2.90
C LEU A 20 -0.18 3.97 1.88
N ILE A 21 -0.42 4.38 0.63
CA ILE A 21 0.61 4.54 -0.41
C ILE A 21 1.34 5.89 -0.23
N ASP A 22 0.86 6.77 0.65
CA ASP A 22 1.45 8.08 0.84
C ASP A 22 2.84 8.05 1.51
N VAL A 23 3.69 8.86 0.87
CA VAL A 23 5.10 9.23 1.04
C VAL A 23 5.94 8.50 2.09
N GLY A 24 6.85 7.67 1.57
CA GLY A 24 7.95 7.07 2.32
C GLY A 24 8.28 5.65 1.86
N LYS A 25 7.48 5.05 0.98
CA LYS A 25 7.70 3.67 0.53
C LYS A 25 8.49 3.64 -0.78
N VAL A 26 9.71 3.12 -0.74
CA VAL A 26 10.50 2.76 -1.93
C VAL A 26 10.06 1.38 -2.37
N VAL A 27 9.56 1.29 -3.60
CA VAL A 27 9.25 0.02 -4.27
C VAL A 27 10.52 -0.41 -5.01
N GLY A 28 11.12 -1.54 -4.60
CA GLY A 28 12.26 -2.10 -5.31
C GLY A 28 11.83 -2.98 -6.49
N SER A 29 12.81 -3.48 -7.24
CA SER A 29 12.54 -4.32 -8.41
C SER A 29 11.92 -5.66 -8.02
N PRO A 30 10.97 -6.17 -8.82
CA PRO A 30 10.37 -7.49 -8.58
C PRO A 30 11.42 -8.60 -8.69
N ILE A 31 11.33 -9.58 -7.80
CA ILE A 31 12.23 -10.74 -7.71
C ILE A 31 11.42 -12.01 -8.00
N LEU A 32 11.88 -12.82 -8.96
CA LEU A 32 11.28 -14.11 -9.26
C LEU A 32 11.82 -15.16 -8.29
N LEU A 33 10.93 -15.79 -7.53
CA LEU A 33 11.30 -16.85 -6.60
C LEU A 33 11.32 -18.21 -7.31
N PRO A 34 12.03 -19.21 -6.74
CA PRO A 34 12.10 -20.57 -7.31
C PRO A 34 10.74 -21.26 -7.45
N ASP A 35 9.73 -20.82 -6.72
CA ASP A 35 8.35 -21.32 -6.75
C ASP A 35 7.46 -20.62 -7.81
N GLN A 36 8.05 -19.82 -8.70
CA GLN A 36 7.38 -18.97 -9.69
C GLN A 36 6.54 -17.83 -9.10
N SER A 37 6.65 -17.55 -7.80
CA SER A 37 6.05 -16.34 -7.22
C SER A 37 6.91 -15.10 -7.49
N ILE A 38 6.28 -13.93 -7.49
CA ILE A 38 6.95 -12.64 -7.65
C ILE A 38 6.92 -11.91 -6.31
N ALA A 39 8.09 -11.70 -5.71
CA ALA A 39 8.23 -10.86 -4.53
C ALA A 39 8.52 -9.41 -4.93
N ILE A 40 7.77 -8.47 -4.37
CA ILE A 40 7.99 -7.03 -4.57
C ILE A 40 8.46 -6.44 -3.22
N PRO A 41 9.72 -5.98 -3.11
CA PRO A 41 10.23 -5.41 -1.87
C PRO A 41 9.66 -4.00 -1.64
N LEU A 42 9.10 -3.79 -0.44
CA LEU A 42 8.58 -2.50 0.02
C LEU A 42 9.42 -2.00 1.20
N THR A 43 10.08 -0.84 1.05
CA THR A 43 10.91 -0.25 2.11
C THR A 43 10.34 1.07 2.57
N LYS A 44 10.17 1.30 3.88
CA LYS A 44 9.78 2.61 4.43
C LYS A 44 11.02 3.42 4.80
N VAL A 45 11.27 4.52 4.08
CA VAL A 45 12.29 5.52 4.39
C VAL A 45 11.65 6.59 5.28
N SER A 46 12.23 6.79 6.46
CA SER A 46 11.91 7.91 7.35
C SER A 46 13.15 8.75 7.56
N CYS A 47 13.17 9.98 7.04
CA CYS A 47 14.20 10.96 7.36
C CYS A 47 13.79 11.72 8.61
N GLY A 48 14.54 11.55 9.70
CA GLY A 48 14.44 12.39 10.91
C GLY A 48 15.55 13.43 10.92
N PHE A 49 15.28 14.63 11.44
CA PHE A 49 16.31 15.63 11.67
C PHE A 49 17.13 15.21 12.90
N GLY A 50 18.43 14.93 12.70
CA GLY A 50 19.39 14.80 13.78
C GLY A 50 19.69 16.21 14.32
N VAL A 51 19.46 16.40 15.61
CA VAL A 51 19.76 17.64 16.35
C VAL A 51 21.26 17.93 16.42
#